data_AF-A0A1D3LEK3-F1
#
_entry.id   AF-A0A1D3LEK3-F1
#
_cell.length_a   1.000
_cell.length_b   1.000
_cell.length_c   1.000
_cell.angle_alpha   90.00
_cell.angle_beta   90.00
_cell.angle_gamma   90.00
#
_symmetry.space_group_name_H-M   'P 1'
#
loop_
_entity.id
_entity.type
_entity.pdbx_description
1 polymer ?
#
loop_
_entity_poly.entity_id
_entity_poly.type
_entity_poly.pdbx_seq_one_letter_code
_entity_poly.pdbx_strand_id
1 'polypeptide(L)'
;MYDCTFIDIHAYYFSYRVNMEDPKCDILYEHMHYEKKTKLIRIAKEIYDNINNNKINSWRSATIELRDKIKENLDFNEKGWHIIIGQKFGFFCTHEIYNALHFKLDHIEFLIFKHG
;
A
#
# COMPACT_ATOMS: atom_id res chain seq x y z
N MET A 1 38.14 15.03 24.45
CA MET A 1 36.73 14.90 24.86
C MET A 1 35.95 14.92 23.56
N TYR A 2 35.60 13.75 23.03
CA TYR A 2 34.92 13.63 21.75
C TYR A 2 33.43 13.84 21.99
N ASP A 3 32.92 15.02 21.64
CA ASP A 3 31.47 15.22 21.54
C ASP A 3 30.98 14.48 20.30
N CYS A 4 30.46 13.28 20.52
CA CYS A 4 29.68 12.55 19.53
C CYS A 4 28.42 13.36 19.21
N THR A 5 28.42 14.05 18.08
CA THR A 5 27.19 14.49 17.44
C THR A 5 26.38 13.24 17.05
N PHE A 6 25.45 12.87 17.91
CA PHE A 6 24.35 11.98 17.57
C PHE A 6 23.53 12.70 16.48
N ILE A 7 23.90 12.51 15.22
CA ILE A 7 23.05 12.89 14.10
C ILE A 7 21.86 11.95 14.21
N ASP A 8 20.76 12.49 14.70
CA ASP A 8 19.51 11.76 14.88
C ASP A 8 19.05 11.26 13.52
N ILE A 9 19.28 9.97 13.24
CA ILE A 9 18.93 9.31 11.98
C ILE A 9 17.42 9.43 11.73
N HIS A 10 16.61 9.56 12.79
CA HIS A 10 15.18 9.83 12.68
C HIS A 10 14.90 11.18 12.04
N ALA A 11 15.68 12.23 12.36
CA ALA A 11 15.49 13.56 11.78
C ALA A 11 15.88 13.59 10.29
N TYR A 12 16.89 12.81 9.87
CA TYR A 12 17.26 12.71 8.46
C TYR A 12 16.19 11.97 7.62
N TYR A 13 15.61 10.89 8.16
CA TYR A 13 14.46 10.22 7.55
C TYR A 13 13.18 11.08 7.57
N PHE A 14 13.00 11.90 8.61
CA PHE A 14 11.86 12.81 8.73
C PHE A 14 11.98 14.00 7.78
N SER A 15 13.19 14.53 7.56
CA SER A 15 13.45 15.66 6.66
C SER A 15 13.23 15.32 5.18
N TYR A 16 13.47 14.08 4.74
CA TYR A 16 13.16 13.65 3.36
C TYR A 16 11.66 13.40 3.12
N ARG A 17 10.83 13.47 4.18
CA ARG A 17 9.37 13.31 4.14
C ARG A 17 8.60 14.64 4.06
N VAL A 18 9.28 15.76 3.90
CA VAL A 18 8.64 17.07 3.84
C VAL A 18 8.55 17.52 2.38
N ASN A 19 7.32 17.47 1.84
CA ASN A 19 6.80 18.15 0.62
C ASN A 19 6.09 17.28 -0.43
N MET A 20 5.29 16.30 -0.01
CA MET A 20 4.07 15.95 -0.74
C MET A 20 2.96 15.90 0.30
N GLU A 21 1.85 16.61 0.09
CA GLU A 21 0.66 16.40 0.92
C GLU A 21 0.39 14.89 0.94
N ASP A 22 0.35 14.29 2.13
CA ASP A 22 0.16 12.85 2.29
C ASP A 22 -1.09 12.46 1.47
N PRO A 23 -0.99 11.55 0.48
CA PRO A 23 -2.09 11.29 -0.41
C PRO A 23 -3.31 10.87 0.41
N LYS A 24 -4.42 11.59 0.21
CA LYS A 24 -5.63 11.37 0.99
C LYS A 24 -6.05 9.91 0.85
N CYS A 25 -6.03 9.20 1.97
CA CYS A 25 -6.36 7.79 2.04
C CYS A 25 -7.78 7.62 2.56
N ASP A 26 -8.72 7.38 1.65
CA ASP A 26 -10.12 7.12 1.97
C ASP A 26 -10.34 5.60 2.04
N ILE A 27 -10.62 5.08 3.24
CA ILE A 27 -10.98 3.66 3.41
C ILE A 27 -12.45 3.49 3.03
N LEU A 28 -12.71 2.69 2.00
CA LEU A 28 -14.06 2.47 1.46
C LEU A 28 -14.70 1.22 2.08
N TYR A 29 -13.91 0.18 2.31
CA TYR A 29 -14.33 -1.01 3.03
C TYR A 29 -13.13 -1.63 3.74
N GLU A 30 -13.32 -2.01 5.00
CA GLU A 30 -12.29 -2.71 5.76
C GLU A 30 -12.86 -3.94 6.46
N HIS A 31 -12.19 -5.07 6.26
CA HIS A 31 -12.39 -6.28 7.02
C HIS A 31 -11.03 -6.96 7.16
N MET A 32 -10.13 -6.33 7.94
CA MET A 32 -8.74 -6.76 8.12
C MET A 32 -8.17 -6.23 9.44
N HIS A 33 -7.25 -6.98 10.06
CA HIS A 33 -6.53 -6.54 11.27
C HIS A 33 -5.72 -5.25 11.03
N TYR A 34 -5.67 -4.39 12.05
CA TYR A 34 -5.04 -3.08 11.99
C TYR A 34 -3.57 -3.11 11.54
N GLU A 35 -2.78 -4.06 12.05
CA GLU A 35 -1.36 -4.19 11.69
C GLU A 35 -1.16 -4.52 10.21
N LYS A 36 -1.92 -5.49 9.68
CA LYS A 36 -1.89 -5.88 8.27
C LYS A 36 -2.36 -4.73 7.38
N LYS A 37 -3.46 -4.07 7.77
CA LYS A 37 -4.01 -2.90 7.06
C LYS A 37 -2.98 -1.78 6.94
N THR A 38 -2.34 -1.40 8.05
CA THR A 38 -1.35 -0.32 8.07
C THR A 38 -0.16 -0.62 7.16
N LYS A 39 0.31 -1.88 7.15
CA LYS A 39 1.37 -2.31 6.25
C LYS A 39 0.95 -2.27 4.78
N LEU A 40 -0.27 -2.71 4.44
CA LEU A 40 -0.79 -2.67 3.08
C LEU A 40 -0.92 -1.23 2.55
N ILE A 41 -1.50 -0.33 3.35
CA ILE A 41 -1.64 1.08 2.97
C ILE A 41 -0.26 1.69 2.75
N ARG A 42 0.72 1.40 3.60
CA ARG A 42 2.11 1.86 3.43
C ARG A 42 2.71 1.39 2.10
N ILE A 43 2.59 0.10 1.79
CA ILE A 43 3.11 -0.46 0.52
C ILE A 43 2.38 0.18 -0.68
N ALA A 44 1.06 0.35 -0.60
CA ALA A 44 0.27 0.96 -1.66
C ALA A 44 0.63 2.43 -1.89
N LYS A 45 0.96 3.19 -0.84
CA LYS A 45 1.50 4.56 -0.99
C LYS A 45 2.79 4.57 -1.80
N GLU A 46 3.72 3.65 -1.55
CA GLU A 46 4.96 3.56 -2.35
C GLU A 46 4.67 3.24 -3.82
N ILE A 47 3.68 2.38 -4.10
CA ILE A 47 3.26 2.07 -5.47
C ILE A 47 2.59 3.28 -6.12
N TYR A 48 1.75 4.01 -5.39
CA TYR A 48 1.14 5.25 -5.85
C TYR A 48 2.19 6.29 -6.23
N ASP A 49 3.21 6.48 -5.39
CA ASP A 49 4.33 7.38 -5.70
C ASP A 49 5.10 6.93 -6.95
N ASN A 50 5.31 5.62 -7.13
CA ASN A 50 5.95 5.08 -8.34
C ASN A 50 5.10 5.28 -9.61
N ILE A 51 3.77 5.21 -9.50
CA ILE A 51 2.85 5.53 -10.60
C ILE A 51 2.95 7.02 -10.95
N ASN A 52 2.84 7.91 -9.96
CA ASN A 52 2.87 9.36 -10.17
C ASN A 52 4.22 9.86 -10.71
N ASN A 53 5.32 9.24 -10.29
CA ASN A 53 6.66 9.56 -10.78
C ASN A 53 6.97 8.95 -12.17
N ASN A 54 5.95 8.43 -12.88
CA ASN A 54 6.08 7.76 -14.19
C ASN A 54 7.07 6.58 -14.21
N LYS A 55 7.43 6.02 -13.05
CA LYS A 55 8.24 4.78 -12.98
C LYS A 55 7.42 3.57 -13.41
N ILE A 56 6.11 3.62 -13.15
CA ILE A 56 5.16 2.60 -13.56
C ILE A 56 4.16 3.21 -14.54
N ASN A 57 4.20 2.76 -15.78
CA ASN A 57 3.35 3.26 -16.86
C ASN A 57 2.13 2.36 -17.16
N SER A 58 1.96 1.24 -16.45
CA SER A 58 0.84 0.33 -16.67
C SER A 58 0.25 -0.22 -15.38
N TRP A 59 -1.08 -0.37 -15.34
CA TRP A 59 -1.81 -0.99 -14.23
C TRP A 59 -1.35 -2.42 -13.95
N ARG A 60 -0.96 -3.14 -15.01
CA ARG A 60 -0.41 -4.50 -14.90
C ARG A 60 0.89 -4.50 -14.11
N SER A 61 1.82 -3.61 -14.45
CA SER A 61 3.10 -3.47 -13.74
C SER A 61 2.87 -3.05 -12.28
N ALA A 62 1.97 -2.10 -12.02
CA ALA A 62 1.62 -1.69 -10.66
C ALA A 62 1.08 -2.85 -9.81
N THR A 63 0.21 -3.67 -10.41
CA THR A 63 -0.37 -4.84 -9.73
C THR A 63 0.68 -5.90 -9.43
N ILE A 64 1.60 -6.13 -10.37
CA ILE A 64 2.72 -7.08 -10.20
C ILE A 64 3.65 -6.62 -9.07
N GLU A 65 4.05 -5.35 -9.07
CA GLU A 65 4.95 -4.79 -8.06
C GLU A 65 4.29 -4.77 -6.67
N LEU A 66 3.01 -4.38 -6.59
CA LEU A 66 2.25 -4.43 -5.35
C LEU A 66 2.18 -5.86 -4.81
N ARG A 67 1.89 -6.85 -5.66
CA ARG A 67 1.86 -8.27 -5.29
C ARG A 67 3.20 -8.72 -4.71
N ASP A 68 4.30 -8.38 -5.37
CA ASP A 68 5.64 -8.84 -4.96
C ASP A 68 6.04 -8.22 -3.62
N LYS A 69 5.82 -6.92 -3.44
CA LYS A 69 6.02 -6.25 -2.14
C LYS A 69 5.15 -6.82 -1.03
N ILE A 70 3.87 -7.12 -1.33
CA ILE A 70 2.97 -7.73 -0.35
C ILE A 70 3.53 -9.08 0.09
N LYS A 71 3.92 -9.96 -0.84
CA LYS A 71 4.48 -11.28 -0.50
C LYS A 71 5.75 -11.21 0.34
N GLU A 72 6.61 -10.22 0.10
CA GLU A 72 7.84 -10.01 0.86
C GLU A 72 7.56 -9.50 2.29
N ASN A 73 6.53 -8.68 2.49
CA ASN A 73 6.29 -7.95 3.75
C ASN A 73 5.18 -8.54 4.64
N LEU A 74 4.23 -9.23 4.02
CA LEU A 74 3.08 -9.84 4.63
C LEU A 74 3.08 -11.27 4.12
N ASP A 75 3.27 -12.25 5.01
CA ASP A 75 3.41 -13.68 4.72
C ASP A 75 2.18 -14.28 4.01
N PHE A 76 1.93 -13.82 2.78
CA PHE A 76 0.85 -14.17 1.87
C PHE A 76 1.29 -15.39 1.05
N ASN A 77 1.91 -16.36 1.72
CA ASN A 77 2.30 -17.63 1.11
C ASN A 77 1.07 -18.50 0.77
N GLU A 78 -0.09 -18.14 1.30
CA GLU A 78 -1.37 -18.78 0.99
C GLU A 78 -1.89 -18.38 -0.40
N LYS A 79 -2.52 -19.32 -1.10
CA LYS A 79 -3.20 -19.07 -2.38
C LYS A 79 -4.53 -18.34 -2.15
N GLY A 80 -5.11 -17.76 -3.21
CA GLY A 80 -6.45 -17.16 -3.17
C GLY A 80 -6.49 -15.63 -2.97
N TRP A 81 -5.34 -14.96 -3.00
CA TRP A 81 -5.30 -13.49 -2.97
C TRP A 81 -5.60 -12.87 -4.33
N HIS A 82 -6.48 -11.88 -4.33
CA HIS A 82 -6.86 -11.08 -5.47
C HIS A 82 -6.50 -9.62 -5.21
N ILE A 83 -5.88 -8.97 -6.19
CA ILE A 83 -5.44 -7.57 -6.13
C ILE A 83 -5.99 -6.88 -7.38
N ILE A 84 -6.66 -5.76 -7.17
CA ILE A 84 -7.23 -4.91 -8.22
C ILE A 84 -6.80 -3.47 -7.95
N ILE A 85 -6.22 -2.83 -8.97
CA ILE A 85 -5.82 -1.42 -8.96
C ILE A 85 -6.48 -0.75 -10.17
N GLY A 86 -7.10 0.40 -9.94
CA GLY A 86 -7.68 1.19 -11.02
C GLY A 86 -8.26 2.50 -10.54
N GLN A 87 -8.65 3.39 -11.45
CA GLN A 87 -9.17 4.71 -11.07
C GLN A 87 -10.64 4.68 -10.63
N LYS A 88 -11.44 3.79 -11.23
CA LYS A 88 -12.86 3.61 -10.91
C LYS A 88 -13.30 2.21 -11.33
N PHE A 89 -13.74 1.41 -10.37
CA PHE A 89 -14.28 0.08 -10.65
C PHE A 89 -15.41 -0.28 -9.68
N GLY A 90 -16.32 -1.14 -10.13
CA GLY A 90 -17.32 -1.79 -9.28
C GLY A 90 -16.95 -3.26 -9.12
N PHE A 91 -17.21 -3.82 -7.95
CA PHE A 91 -16.95 -5.23 -7.66
C PHE A 91 -18.05 -5.82 -6.78
N PHE A 92 -18.26 -7.12 -6.95
CA PHE A 92 -19.12 -7.93 -6.09
C PHE A 92 -18.41 -9.27 -5.88
N CYS A 93 -17.92 -9.50 -4.66
CA CYS A 93 -17.14 -10.69 -4.33
C CYS A 93 -17.45 -11.17 -2.91
N THR A 94 -17.21 -12.45 -2.67
CA THR A 94 -17.15 -13.03 -1.32
C THR A 94 -15.69 -13.19 -0.91
N HIS A 95 -15.37 -12.83 0.33
CA HIS A 95 -14.01 -12.87 0.88
C HIS A 95 -13.98 -13.60 2.22
N GLU A 96 -12.81 -14.13 2.54
CA GLU A 96 -12.54 -14.68 3.87
C GLU A 96 -12.58 -13.59 4.95
N ILE A 97 -12.96 -13.98 6.17
CA ILE A 97 -13.01 -13.08 7.33
C ILE A 97 -11.60 -12.52 7.61
N TYR A 98 -11.52 -11.22 7.89
CA TYR A 98 -10.26 -10.51 8.18
C TYR A 98 -9.23 -10.43 7.03
N ASN A 99 -9.62 -10.77 5.80
CA ASN A 99 -8.73 -10.75 4.64
C ASN A 99 -9.21 -9.86 3.49
N ALA A 100 -9.92 -8.76 3.76
CA ALA A 100 -10.33 -7.80 2.72
C ALA A 100 -10.09 -6.35 3.09
N LEU A 101 -9.64 -5.57 2.11
CA LEU A 101 -9.37 -4.15 2.24
C LEU A 101 -9.61 -3.45 0.91
N HIS A 102 -10.47 -2.43 0.92
CA HIS A 102 -10.73 -1.51 -0.18
C HIS A 102 -10.51 -0.09 0.29
N PHE A 103 -9.63 0.62 -0.41
CA PHE A 103 -9.31 2.00 -0.10
C PHE A 103 -8.92 2.75 -1.36
N LYS A 104 -8.92 4.06 -1.25
CA LYS A 104 -8.60 4.98 -2.33
C LYS A 104 -7.49 5.90 -1.87
N LEU A 105 -6.44 6.01 -2.69
CA LEU A 105 -5.40 7.00 -2.56
C LEU A 105 -5.62 8.02 -3.66
N ASP A 106 -6.14 9.18 -3.29
CA ASP A 106 -6.47 10.28 -4.20
C ASP A 106 -7.38 9.84 -5.36
N HIS A 107 -6.86 9.61 -6.58
CA HIS A 107 -7.62 9.20 -7.75
C HIS A 107 -7.49 7.72 -8.11
N ILE A 108 -6.78 6.92 -7.30
CA ILE A 108 -6.53 5.49 -7.53
C ILE A 108 -7.15 4.67 -6.41
N GLU A 109 -7.96 3.68 -6.79
CA GLU A 109 -8.58 2.72 -5.90
C GLU A 109 -7.78 1.40 -5.87
N PHE A 110 -7.68 0.83 -4.68
CA PHE A 110 -6.98 -0.41 -4.37
C PHE A 110 -7.93 -1.35 -3.65
N LEU A 111 -8.16 -2.52 -4.24
CA LEU A 111 -8.92 -3.59 -3.64
C LEU A 111 -8.04 -4.83 -3.51
N ILE A 112 -7.87 -5.30 -2.28
CA ILE A 112 -7.13 -6.51 -1.96
C ILE A 112 -8.05 -7.39 -1.12
N PHE A 113 -8.32 -8.61 -1.58
CA PHE A 113 -9.10 -9.57 -0.83
C PHE A 113 -8.60 -10.99 -1.02
N LYS A 114 -8.85 -11.85 -0.06
CA LYS A 114 -8.64 -13.28 -0.18
C LYS A 114 -9.96 -14.01 -0.37
N HIS A 115 -9.99 -14.93 -1.31
CA HIS A 115 -11.09 -15.84 -1.60
C HIS A 115 -10.58 -17.28 -1.60
N GLY A 116 -11.29 -18.17 -0.91
CA GLY A 116 -10.93 -19.56 -0.68
C GLY A 116 -12.00 -20.31 0.08
#